data_AF-A0A936E6A6-F1
#
_entry.id   AF-A0A936E6A6-F1
#
_cell.length_a   1.000
_cell.length_b   1.000
_cell.length_c   1.000
_cell.angle_alpha   90.00
_cell.angle_beta   90.00
_cell.angle_gamma   90.00
#
_symmetry.space_group_name_H-M   'P 1'
#
loop_
_entity.id
_entity.type
_entity.pdbx_description
1 polymer ?
#
loop_
_entity_poly.entity_id
_entity_poly.type
_entity_poly.pdbx_seq_one_letter_code
_entity_poly.pdbx_strand_id
1 'polypeptide(L)'
;MVNGDCVCPKGTTVINGACRKPQQPTCDIKGQIVVNGNCVCPKGTGPINGACRNPIIEIVPKVLEQLQRQPRQEQQTPVPRKLIIQ
;
A
#
# COMPACT_ATOMS: atom_id res chain seq x y z
N MET A 1 -0.28 -44.73 -30.35
CA MET A 1 -0.65 -44.50 -28.94
C MET A 1 0.65 -44.46 -28.17
N VAL A 2 1.09 -43.29 -27.72
CA VAL A 2 2.31 -43.17 -26.91
C VAL A 2 1.92 -43.42 -25.46
N ASN A 3 2.61 -44.38 -24.85
CA ASN A 3 2.68 -44.76 -23.43
C ASN A 3 1.64 -44.17 -22.47
N GLY A 4 0.90 -45.05 -21.80
CA GLY A 4 -0.16 -44.77 -20.81
C GLY A 4 0.33 -44.10 -19.53
N ASP A 5 0.95 -42.95 -19.66
CA ASP A 5 1.28 -42.06 -18.56
C ASP A 5 0.05 -41.21 -18.24
N CYS A 6 -0.38 -41.21 -16.97
CA CYS A 6 -1.39 -40.29 -16.47
C CYS A 6 -0.87 -38.85 -16.58
N VAL A 7 -1.19 -38.17 -17.67
CA VAL A 7 -0.81 -36.76 -17.87
C VAL A 7 -1.89 -35.86 -17.28
N CYS A 8 -1.50 -34.96 -16.38
CA CYS A 8 -2.41 -33.98 -15.82
C CYS A 8 -2.82 -32.91 -16.87
N PRO A 9 -4.04 -32.35 -16.79
CA PRO A 9 -4.47 -31.29 -17.67
C PRO A 9 -3.57 -30.06 -17.54
N LYS A 10 -3.49 -29.25 -18.61
CA LYS A 10 -2.65 -28.04 -18.65
C LYS A 10 -2.87 -27.18 -17.40
N GLY A 11 -1.77 -26.79 -16.75
CA GLY A 11 -1.79 -25.96 -15.54
C GLY A 11 -1.92 -26.71 -14.22
N THR A 12 -1.84 -28.05 -14.24
CA THR A 12 -1.82 -28.90 -13.03
C THR A 12 -0.63 -29.85 -13.07
N THR A 13 -0.21 -30.33 -11.90
CA THR A 13 0.85 -31.33 -11.73
C THR A 13 0.41 -32.41 -10.73
N VAL A 14 1.04 -33.57 -10.76
CA VAL A 14 0.75 -34.66 -9.81
C VAL A 14 1.32 -34.27 -8.44
N ILE A 15 0.43 -34.06 -7.46
CA ILE A 15 0.77 -33.77 -6.06
C ILE A 15 0.00 -34.77 -5.19
N ASN A 16 0.72 -35.61 -4.44
CA ASN A 16 0.15 -36.69 -3.62
C ASN A 16 -0.78 -37.63 -4.43
N GLY A 17 -0.33 -38.05 -5.62
CA GLY A 17 -1.06 -39.00 -6.46
C GLY A 17 -2.29 -38.44 -7.18
N ALA A 18 -2.56 -37.13 -7.08
CA ALA A 18 -3.67 -36.48 -7.77
C ALA A 18 -3.20 -35.25 -8.55
N CYS A 19 -3.85 -34.95 -9.67
CA CYS A 19 -3.63 -33.70 -10.38
C CYS A 19 -4.12 -32.53 -9.54
N ARG A 20 -3.21 -31.67 -9.12
CA ARG A 20 -3.51 -30.45 -8.36
C ARG A 20 -2.89 -29.24 -9.05
N LYS A 21 -3.51 -28.08 -8.89
CA LYS A 21 -2.88 -26.81 -9.24
C LYS A 21 -1.74 -26.58 -8.24
N PRO A 22 -0.51 -26.26 -8.69
CA PRO A 22 0.55 -25.88 -7.77
C PRO A 22 0.04 -24.76 -6.86
N GLN A 23 0.16 -24.93 -5.53
CA GLN A 23 -0.12 -23.83 -4.62
C GLN A 23 0.88 -22.73 -4.95
N GLN A 24 0.36 -21.60 -5.41
CA GLN A 24 1.18 -20.40 -5.47
C GLN A 24 1.55 -20.04 -4.04
N PRO A 25 2.82 -19.69 -3.74
CA PRO A 25 3.17 -19.15 -2.45
C PRO A 25 2.24 -17.97 -2.14
N THR A 26 1.45 -18.10 -1.08
CA THR A 26 0.56 -17.04 -0.59
C THR A 26 1.28 -16.25 0.48
N CYS A 27 1.22 -14.93 0.40
CA CYS A 27 1.77 -14.04 1.42
C CYS A 27 0.70 -13.67 2.44
N ASP A 28 1.10 -13.57 3.72
CA ASP A 28 0.18 -13.35 4.84
C ASP A 28 -0.38 -11.92 4.90
N ILE A 29 0.42 -10.92 4.49
CA ILE A 29 0.02 -9.51 4.53
C ILE A 29 -0.72 -9.15 3.23
N LYS A 30 -1.86 -8.48 3.37
CA LYS A 30 -2.69 -8.07 2.23
C LYS A 30 -1.89 -7.18 1.26
N GLY A 31 -1.84 -7.57 0.00
CA GLY A 31 -1.16 -6.81 -1.06
C GLY A 31 0.34 -7.10 -1.21
N GLN A 32 0.89 -8.03 -0.43
CA GLN A 32 2.22 -8.57 -0.74
C GLN A 32 2.20 -9.38 -2.03
N ILE A 33 3.33 -9.37 -2.72
CA ILE A 33 3.59 -10.18 -3.92
C ILE A 33 4.82 -11.05 -3.69
N VAL A 34 4.88 -12.17 -4.39
CA VAL A 34 6.05 -13.05 -4.35
C VAL A 34 7.05 -12.59 -5.41
N VAL A 35 8.27 -12.27 -4.96
CA VAL A 35 9.40 -11.92 -5.81
C VAL A 35 10.58 -12.79 -5.39
N ASN A 36 11.07 -13.63 -6.30
CA ASN A 36 12.14 -14.59 -6.05
C ASN A 36 11.89 -15.48 -4.83
N GLY A 37 10.65 -15.94 -4.65
CA GLY A 37 10.25 -16.80 -3.52
C GLY A 37 10.04 -16.06 -2.20
N ASN A 38 10.27 -14.74 -2.15
CA ASN A 38 10.07 -13.93 -0.95
C ASN A 38 8.82 -13.05 -1.07
N CYS A 39 8.09 -12.90 0.04
CA CYS A 39 6.95 -12.00 0.14
C CYS A 39 7.42 -10.57 0.37
N VAL A 40 7.13 -9.68 -0.59
CA VAL A 40 7.54 -8.27 -0.54
C VAL A 40 6.37 -7.35 -0.84
N CYS A 41 6.38 -6.15 -0.28
CA CYS A 41 5.48 -5.09 -0.73
C CYS A 41 5.94 -4.53 -2.09
N PRO A 42 5.02 -4.25 -3.02
CA PRO A 42 5.34 -3.60 -4.28
C PRO A 42 6.10 -2.27 -4.08
N LYS A 43 6.88 -1.86 -5.08
CA LYS A 43 7.62 -0.59 -5.05
C LYS A 43 6.69 0.59 -4.70
N GLY A 44 7.16 1.48 -3.83
CA GLY A 44 6.39 2.63 -3.37
C GLY A 44 5.34 2.31 -2.29
N THR A 45 5.31 1.08 -1.77
CA THR A 45 4.45 0.68 -0.65
C THR A 45 5.27 0.04 0.47
N GLY A 46 4.75 0.10 1.69
CA GLY A 46 5.33 -0.54 2.87
C GLY A 46 4.28 -1.20 3.75
N PRO A 47 4.68 -2.06 4.70
CA PRO A 47 3.76 -2.73 5.60
C PRO A 47 3.17 -1.72 6.61
N ILE A 48 1.88 -1.42 6.47
CA ILE A 48 1.13 -0.50 7.34
C ILE A 48 -0.18 -1.18 7.74
N ASN A 49 -0.37 -1.40 9.05
CA ASN A 49 -1.57 -2.03 9.62
C ASN A 49 -1.96 -3.34 8.91
N GLY A 50 -1.00 -4.25 8.70
CA GLY A 50 -1.25 -5.55 8.09
C GLY A 50 -1.56 -5.51 6.58
N ALA A 51 -1.24 -4.41 5.89
CA ALA A 51 -1.35 -4.32 4.43
C ALA A 51 -0.19 -3.55 3.81
N CYS A 52 0.15 -3.83 2.56
CA CYS A 52 1.04 -2.97 1.78
C CYS A 52 0.30 -1.69 1.39
N ARG A 53 0.75 -0.53 1.89
CA ARG A 53 0.13 0.77 1.62
C ARG A 53 1.17 1.80 1.20
N ASN A 54 0.74 2.82 0.46
CA ASN A 54 1.57 3.97 0.14
C ASN A 54 1.30 5.09 1.16
N PRO A 55 2.27 5.44 2.02
CA PRO A 55 2.07 6.45 3.05
C PRO A 55 1.79 7.83 2.47
N ILE A 56 2.35 8.18 1.31
CA ILE A 56 2.11 9.49 0.69
C ILE A 56 0.65 9.63 0.27
N ILE A 57 0.07 8.60 -0.35
CA ILE A 57 -1.34 8.63 -0.76
C ILE A 57 -2.28 8.76 0.46
N GLU A 58 -1.94 8.15 1.60
CA GLU A 58 -2.74 8.28 2.81
C GLU A 58 -2.58 9.62 3.54
N ILE A 59 -1.38 10.22 3.50
CA ILE A 59 -1.06 11.43 4.27
C ILE A 59 -1.44 12.70 3.51
N VAL A 60 -1.22 12.76 2.19
CA VAL A 60 -1.49 13.95 1.37
C VAL A 60 -2.90 14.52 1.56
N PRO A 61 -3.99 13.74 1.47
CA PRO A 61 -5.34 14.28 1.67
C PRO A 61 -5.54 14.80 3.10
N LYS A 62 -4.98 14.13 4.11
CA LYS A 62 -5.06 14.58 5.51
C LYS A 62 -4.38 15.93 5.68
N VAL A 63 -3.17 16.08 5.15
CA VAL A 63 -2.40 17.33 5.22
C VAL A 63 -3.08 18.44 4.44
N LEU A 64 -3.62 18.15 3.25
CA LEU A 64 -4.40 19.12 2.47
C LEU A 64 -5.59 19.64 3.28
N GLU A 65 -6.33 18.74 3.94
CA GLU A 65 -7.45 19.13 4.79
C GLU A 65 -7.01 19.93 6.02
N GLN A 66 -5.86 19.60 6.62
CA GLN A 66 -5.28 20.41 7.70
C GLN A 66 -4.91 21.81 7.20
N LEU A 67 -4.29 21.93 6.02
CA LEU A 67 -3.93 23.23 5.43
C LEU A 67 -5.16 24.09 5.14
N GLN A 68 -6.26 23.47 4.69
CA GLN A 68 -7.53 24.16 4.47
C GLN A 68 -8.19 24.64 5.78
N ARG A 69 -7.93 23.94 6.88
CA ARG A 69 -8.45 24.27 8.21
C ARG A 69 -7.56 25.23 9.01
N GLN A 70 -6.37 25.57 8.52
CA GLN A 70 -5.51 26.52 9.21
C GLN A 70 -6.19 27.89 9.24
N PRO A 71 -6.43 28.49 10.42
CA PRO A 71 -6.82 29.88 10.47
C PRO A 71 -5.69 30.68 9.83
N ARG A 72 -6.00 31.55 8.87
CA ARG A 72 -5.07 32.59 8.44
C ARG A 72 -4.51 33.21 9.71
N GLN A 73 -3.22 33.05 9.98
CA GLN A 73 -2.55 33.92 10.93
C GLN A 73 -2.53 35.30 10.26
N GLU A 74 -3.63 36.03 10.43
CA GLU A 74 -3.75 37.43 10.06
C GLU A 74 -2.55 38.12 10.68
N GLN A 75 -1.81 38.79 9.81
CA GLN A 75 -0.60 39.55 10.08
C GLN A 75 -0.98 40.72 10.99
N GLN A 76 -1.19 40.45 12.27
CA GLN A 76 -1.38 41.47 13.30
C GLN A 76 -0.01 42.07 13.61
N THR A 77 0.49 42.91 12.71
CA THR A 77 1.46 43.92 13.11
C THR A 77 0.75 44.86 14.09
N PRO A 78 1.18 44.97 15.35
CA PRO A 78 0.58 45.92 16.27
C PRO A 78 0.86 47.33 15.75
N VAL A 79 -0.18 48.03 15.29
CA VAL A 79 -0.08 49.47 14.97
C VAL A 79 0.05 50.23 16.29
N PRO A 80 1.16 50.95 16.54
CA PRO A 80 1.24 51.77 17.73
C PRO A 80 0.24 52.92 17.57
N ARG A 81 -0.75 52.99 18.48
CA ARG A 81 -1.63 54.16 18.59
C ARG A 81 -0.76 55.37 18.89
N LYS A 82 -0.61 56.28 17.91
CA LYS A 82 -0.09 57.62 18.17
C LYS A 82 -1.05 58.31 19.15
N LEU A 83 -0.55 58.63 20.33
CA LEU A 83 -1.17 59.50 21.30
C LEU A 83 -1.23 60.91 20.68
N ILE A 84 -2.40 61.35 20.23
CA ILE A 84 -2.62 62.75 19.86
C ILE A 84 -3.20 63.41 21.11
N ILE A 85 -2.33 64.13 21.81
CA ILE A 85 -2.69 65.10 22.83
C ILE A 85 -2.99 66.40 22.06
N GLN A 86 -4.23 66.88 22.13
CA GLN A 86 -4.68 68.29 22.23
C GLN A 86 -6.17 68.39 21.94
#